data_AF-A0A3D3WE22-F1
#
_entry.id   AF-A0A3D3WE22-F1
#
_cell.length_a   1.000
_cell.length_b   1.000
_cell.length_c   1.000
_cell.angle_alpha   90.00
_cell.angle_beta   90.00
_cell.angle_gamma   90.00
#
_symmetry.space_group_name_H-M   'P 1'
#
loop_
_entity.id
_entity.type
_entity.pdbx_description
1 polymer ?
#
loop_
_entity_poly.entity_id
_entity_poly.type
_entity_poly.pdbx_seq_one_letter_code
_entity_poly.pdbx_strand_id
1 'polypeptide(L)'
;MLALLATPILMPIKLSFAHASGQSFVMLLPTDFYTLGGVFVVALTIVLLALVPVTGTSGLHHSLALCRIKRRRGLAKSIHILAFITFFWLLLSGWYGPTDPLRNPLTLGFWTVFWMALVMGEGLFFGVWRWLNPWVFAYHLSRQLIGQLIVGRQVLPWPQRLAYWPGVLLLFGFAAFTLADPAPTDPSRLASIIFCY
;
A
#
# COMPACT_ATOMS: atom_id res chain seq x y z
N MET A 1 -8.63 42.17 -8.94
CA MET A 1 -9.28 41.13 -9.79
C MET A 1 -8.99 39.77 -9.15
N LEU A 2 -9.52 39.56 -7.95
CA LEU A 2 -10.73 38.78 -7.66
C LEU A 2 -10.50 37.27 -7.76
N ALA A 3 -10.09 36.75 -6.60
CA ALA A 3 -10.35 35.42 -6.08
C ALA A 3 -11.45 34.64 -6.84
N LEU A 4 -11.00 33.72 -7.70
CA LEU A 4 -11.83 32.62 -8.17
C LEU A 4 -11.99 31.64 -7.02
N LEU A 5 -13.08 31.88 -6.29
CA LEU A 5 -13.62 31.05 -5.22
C LEU A 5 -13.61 29.58 -5.63
N ALA A 6 -12.77 28.80 -4.96
CA ALA A 6 -12.99 27.38 -4.76
C ALA A 6 -14.25 27.23 -3.91
N THR A 7 -15.42 27.35 -4.53
CA THR A 7 -16.67 26.91 -3.91
C THR A 7 -16.64 25.39 -3.88
N PRO A 8 -16.55 24.74 -2.71
CA PRO A 8 -16.89 23.33 -2.65
C PRO A 8 -18.37 23.25 -3.01
N ILE A 9 -18.67 22.61 -4.14
CA ILE A 9 -20.02 22.19 -4.47
C ILE A 9 -20.42 21.24 -3.33
N LEU A 10 -21.12 21.77 -2.32
CA LEU A 10 -21.85 20.99 -1.33
C LEU A 10 -23.05 20.36 -2.05
N MET A 11 -22.78 19.37 -2.89
CA MET A 11 -23.79 18.36 -3.18
C MET A 11 -24.10 17.66 -1.86
N PRO A 12 -25.38 17.42 -1.53
CA PRO A 12 -25.70 16.57 -0.41
C PRO A 12 -25.10 15.20 -0.72
N ILE A 13 -24.03 14.85 -0.01
CA ILE A 13 -23.47 13.51 -0.02
C ILE A 13 -24.55 12.63 0.60
N LYS A 14 -25.47 12.13 -0.23
CA LYS A 14 -26.24 10.96 0.14
C LYS A 14 -25.18 9.92 0.47
N LEU A 15 -25.27 9.35 1.68
CA LEU A 15 -24.51 8.15 2.04
C LEU A 15 -25.01 7.02 1.11
N SER A 16 -24.51 7.00 -0.12
CA SER A 16 -24.61 5.83 -0.97
C SER A 16 -23.65 4.84 -0.34
N PHE A 17 -24.19 3.82 0.31
CA PHE A 17 -23.41 2.64 0.67
C PHE A 17 -22.84 2.08 -0.62
N ALA A 18 -21.61 2.47 -0.95
CA ALA A 18 -20.87 1.97 -2.10
C ALA A 18 -20.53 0.50 -1.81
N HIS A 19 -21.48 -0.39 -2.05
CA HIS A 19 -21.27 -1.82 -1.98
C HIS A 19 -20.43 -2.24 -3.20
N ALA A 20 -19.11 -2.17 -3.06
CA ALA A 20 -18.17 -2.59 -4.11
C ALA A 20 -18.16 -4.12 -4.35
N SER A 21 -18.70 -4.91 -3.42
CA SER A 21 -18.47 -6.36 -3.35
C SER A 21 -19.73 -7.22 -3.51
N GLY A 22 -20.85 -6.64 -3.97
CA GLY A 22 -22.16 -7.30 -3.89
C GLY A 22 -22.63 -8.04 -5.13
N GLN A 23 -22.03 -7.83 -6.31
CA GLN A 23 -22.57 -8.37 -7.55
C GLN A 23 -21.48 -8.90 -8.48
N SER A 24 -21.24 -10.21 -8.40
CA SER A 24 -20.72 -10.97 -9.55
C SER A 24 -21.82 -10.98 -10.62
N PHE A 25 -21.88 -9.91 -11.40
CA PHE A 25 -22.68 -9.93 -12.62
C PHE A 25 -22.09 -10.98 -13.55
N VAL A 26 -22.85 -12.02 -13.88
CA VAL A 26 -22.60 -12.78 -15.11
C VAL A 26 -22.91 -11.81 -16.24
N MET A 27 -21.88 -11.16 -16.77
CA MET A 27 -22.03 -10.22 -17.87
C MET A 27 -22.67 -10.95 -19.05
N LEU A 28 -23.83 -10.47 -19.48
CA LEU A 28 -24.51 -10.90 -20.72
C LEU A 28 -23.79 -10.39 -21.98
N LEU A 29 -22.71 -9.63 -21.80
CA LEU A 29 -21.93 -9.01 -22.85
C LEU A 29 -20.80 -9.95 -23.27
N PRO A 30 -20.39 -9.99 -24.56
CA PRO A 30 -19.32 -10.88 -25.03
C PRO A 30 -17.98 -10.49 -24.40
N THR A 31 -17.63 -11.16 -23.29
CA THR A 31 -16.46 -10.85 -22.45
C THR A 31 -15.13 -11.05 -23.16
N ASP A 32 -15.08 -11.90 -24.19
CA ASP A 32 -13.85 -12.24 -24.88
C ASP A 32 -13.22 -11.01 -25.55
N PHE A 33 -14.02 -10.16 -26.21
CA PHE A 33 -13.51 -8.94 -26.84
C PHE A 33 -13.04 -7.90 -25.82
N TYR A 34 -13.71 -7.81 -24.66
CA TYR A 34 -13.34 -6.89 -23.60
C TYR A 34 -12.06 -7.31 -22.90
N THR A 35 -11.91 -8.62 -22.62
CA THR A 35 -10.68 -9.17 -22.04
C THR A 35 -9.51 -9.02 -23.02
N LEU A 36 -9.69 -9.31 -24.31
CA LEU A 36 -8.66 -9.08 -25.34
C LEU A 36 -8.26 -7.61 -25.41
N GLY A 37 -9.24 -6.70 -25.43
CA GLY A 37 -8.98 -5.26 -25.40
C GLY A 37 -8.20 -4.82 -24.17
N GLY A 38 -8.59 -5.29 -22.97
CA GLY A 38 -7.90 -5.02 -21.72
C GLY A 38 -6.45 -5.53 -21.73
N VAL A 39 -6.22 -6.76 -22.18
CA VAL A 39 -4.88 -7.34 -22.34
C VAL A 39 -4.04 -6.50 -23.31
N PHE A 40 -4.60 -6.08 -24.44
CA PHE A 40 -3.88 -5.27 -25.42
C PHE A 40 -3.49 -3.90 -24.86
N VAL A 41 -4.39 -3.23 -24.14
CA VAL A 41 -4.10 -1.94 -23.50
C VAL A 41 -3.01 -2.08 -22.43
N VAL A 42 -3.07 -3.11 -21.59
CA VAL A 42 -2.03 -3.38 -20.58
C VAL A 42 -0.68 -3.68 -21.26
N ALA A 43 -0.66 -4.54 -22.29
CA ALA A 43 0.56 -4.82 -23.04
C ALA A 43 1.13 -3.56 -23.69
N LEU A 44 0.29 -2.75 -24.34
CA LEU A 44 0.70 -1.50 -24.98
C LEU A 44 1.28 -0.51 -23.98
N THR A 45 0.64 -0.32 -22.82
CA THR A 45 1.14 0.57 -21.76
C THR A 45 2.48 0.11 -21.21
N ILE A 46 2.70 -1.20 -21.03
CA ILE A 46 4.00 -1.75 -20.63
C ILE A 46 5.06 -1.49 -21.71
N VAL A 47 4.74 -1.75 -22.99
CA VAL A 47 5.66 -1.50 -24.11
C VAL A 47 6.01 -0.02 -24.21
N LEU A 48 5.02 0.87 -24.12
CA LEU A 48 5.24 2.32 -24.10
C LEU A 48 6.16 2.70 -22.93
N LEU A 49 5.90 2.21 -21.72
CA LEU A 49 6.73 2.51 -20.55
C LEU A 49 8.17 1.97 -20.71
N ALA A 50 8.35 0.81 -21.34
CA ALA A 50 9.66 0.22 -21.61
C ALA A 50 10.45 0.96 -22.70
N LEU A 51 9.75 1.53 -23.68
CA LEU A 51 10.34 2.34 -24.75
C LEU A 51 10.61 3.79 -24.34
N VAL A 52 9.90 4.30 -23.31
CA VAL A 52 10.17 5.63 -22.75
C VAL A 52 11.58 5.62 -22.18
N PRO A 53 12.53 6.38 -22.79
CA PRO A 53 13.88 6.43 -22.27
C PRO A 53 13.81 7.06 -20.88
N VAL A 54 14.58 6.50 -19.93
CA VAL A 54 14.76 7.08 -18.60
C VAL A 54 15.68 8.30 -18.70
N THR A 55 15.30 9.27 -19.52
CA THR A 55 15.99 10.53 -19.69
C THR A 55 15.43 11.52 -18.69
N GLY A 56 16.14 11.70 -17.57
CA GLY A 56 16.01 12.92 -16.77
C GLY A 56 15.17 12.86 -15.50
N THR A 57 15.05 11.72 -14.82
CA THR A 57 14.52 11.74 -13.44
C THR A 57 15.48 12.39 -12.44
N SER A 58 16.78 12.50 -12.77
CA SER A 58 17.77 13.16 -11.91
C SER A 58 17.44 14.63 -11.59
N GLY A 59 16.63 15.31 -12.42
CA GLY A 59 16.16 16.69 -12.17
C GLY A 59 14.76 16.80 -11.54
N LEU A 60 13.88 15.81 -11.75
CA LEU A 60 12.50 15.81 -11.24
C LEU A 60 12.38 15.34 -9.79
N HIS A 61 13.42 14.69 -9.25
CA HIS A 61 13.49 14.26 -7.84
C HIS A 61 13.85 15.38 -6.85
N HIS A 62 13.84 16.65 -7.24
CA HIS A 62 13.81 17.71 -6.25
C HIS A 62 12.49 17.61 -5.49
N SER A 63 12.56 16.98 -4.31
CA SER A 63 11.49 16.97 -3.31
C SER A 63 11.07 18.42 -3.10
N LEU A 64 10.01 18.84 -3.79
CA LEU A 64 9.41 20.14 -3.57
C LEU A 64 9.08 20.17 -2.07
N ALA A 65 9.74 21.05 -1.34
CA ALA A 65 9.56 21.18 0.11
C ALA A 65 8.24 21.92 0.36
N LEU A 66 7.12 21.34 -0.12
CA LEU A 66 5.79 21.94 -0.17
C LEU A 66 5.27 22.24 1.23
N CYS A 67 5.74 21.50 2.25
CA CYS A 67 5.61 21.88 3.66
C CYS A 67 6.55 21.03 4.52
N ARG A 68 7.52 21.66 5.20
CA ARG A 68 8.36 20.96 6.17
C ARG A 68 7.69 20.95 7.54
N ILE A 69 6.74 20.02 7.73
CA ILE A 69 6.14 19.78 9.05
C ILE A 69 7.26 19.38 10.02
N LYS A 70 7.50 20.19 11.05
CA LYS A 70 8.50 19.92 12.08
C LYS A 70 8.03 18.73 12.92
N ARG A 71 8.53 17.55 12.56
CA ARG A 71 8.20 16.28 13.20
C ARG A 71 8.70 16.27 14.64
N ARG A 72 7.77 16.35 15.61
CA ARG A 72 8.09 16.13 17.03
C ARG A 72 8.47 14.67 17.22
N ARG A 73 9.68 14.41 17.71
CA ARG A 73 10.23 13.06 17.86
C ARG A 73 9.35 12.16 18.74
N GLY A 74 8.80 12.70 19.84
CA GLY A 74 7.89 11.98 20.73
C GLY A 74 6.59 11.54 20.03
N LEU A 75 5.90 12.48 19.36
CA LEU A 75 4.66 12.20 18.65
C LEU A 75 4.87 11.16 17.55
N ALA A 76 5.92 11.30 16.74
CA ALA A 76 6.21 10.34 15.68
C ALA A 76 6.48 8.94 16.23
N LYS A 77 7.23 8.83 17.34
CA LYS A 77 7.47 7.55 18.00
C LYS A 77 6.16 6.91 18.46
N SER A 78 5.27 7.67 19.09
CA SER A 78 3.96 7.16 19.52
C SER A 78 3.11 6.70 18.36
N ILE A 79 3.11 7.43 17.24
CA ILE A 79 2.37 7.03 16.03
C ILE A 79 2.94 5.74 15.44
N HIS A 80 4.27 5.59 15.37
CA HIS A 80 4.90 4.36 14.87
C HIS A 80 4.62 3.15 15.76
N ILE A 81 4.62 3.34 17.09
CA ILE A 81 4.23 2.30 18.05
C ILE A 81 2.76 1.92 17.84
N LEU A 82 1.87 2.91 17.74
CA LEU A 82 0.45 2.67 17.54
C LEU A 82 0.22 1.92 16.22
N ALA A 83 0.85 2.35 15.13
CA ALA A 83 0.76 1.68 13.84
C ALA A 83 1.25 0.23 13.91
N PHE A 84 2.34 -0.04 14.64
CA PHE A 84 2.85 -1.39 14.85
C PHE A 84 1.88 -2.26 15.65
N ILE A 85 1.32 -1.75 16.74
CA ILE A 85 0.31 -2.47 17.53
C ILE A 85 -0.94 -2.73 16.69
N THR A 86 -1.44 -1.73 15.95
CA THR A 86 -2.58 -1.87 15.06
C THR A 86 -2.32 -2.91 13.98
N PHE A 87 -1.11 -2.96 13.40
CA PHE A 87 -0.75 -3.97 12.42
C PHE A 87 -0.85 -5.40 12.99
N PHE A 88 -0.31 -5.66 14.18
CA PHE A 88 -0.44 -6.97 14.82
C PHE A 88 -1.87 -7.30 15.24
N TRP A 89 -2.63 -6.30 15.70
CA TRP A 89 -4.04 -6.47 16.00
C TRP A 89 -4.84 -6.86 14.74
N LEU A 90 -4.53 -6.25 13.59
CA LEU A 90 -5.12 -6.63 12.30
C LEU A 90 -4.75 -8.07 11.94
N LEU A 91 -3.49 -8.48 12.07
CA LEU A 91 -3.10 -9.88 11.81
C LEU A 91 -3.87 -10.88 12.68
N LEU A 92 -3.95 -10.61 13.99
CA LEU A 92 -4.73 -11.42 14.93
C LEU A 92 -6.21 -11.47 14.55
N SER A 93 -6.78 -10.34 14.10
CA SER A 93 -8.15 -10.28 13.63
C SER A 93 -8.39 -11.06 12.33
N GLY A 94 -7.36 -11.22 11.49
CA GLY A 94 -7.45 -12.06 10.30
C GLY A 94 -7.49 -13.55 10.62
N TRP A 95 -6.70 -14.00 11.60
CA TRP A 95 -6.67 -15.40 12.02
C TRP A 95 -7.83 -15.80 12.95
N TYR A 96 -8.22 -14.93 13.89
CA TYR A 96 -9.19 -15.25 14.95
C TYR A 96 -10.50 -14.47 14.85
N GLY A 97 -10.60 -13.51 13.92
CA GLY A 97 -11.82 -12.71 13.73
C GLY A 97 -12.83 -13.36 12.79
N PRO A 98 -13.87 -12.62 12.39
CA PRO A 98 -14.91 -13.11 11.48
C PRO A 98 -14.32 -13.59 10.15
N THR A 99 -14.76 -14.72 9.63
CA THR A 99 -14.34 -15.22 8.31
C THR A 99 -14.94 -14.42 7.15
N ASP A 100 -16.03 -13.68 7.41
CA ASP A 100 -16.68 -12.81 6.43
C ASP A 100 -15.75 -11.61 6.08
N PRO A 101 -15.29 -11.51 4.81
CA PRO A 101 -14.42 -10.42 4.34
C PRO A 101 -14.96 -9.02 4.60
N LEU A 102 -16.28 -8.85 4.60
CA LEU A 102 -16.94 -7.55 4.77
C LEU A 102 -17.09 -7.13 6.22
N ARG A 103 -16.83 -8.04 7.15
CA ARG A 103 -16.85 -7.78 8.60
C ARG A 103 -15.47 -7.87 9.22
N ASN A 104 -14.54 -8.55 8.54
CA ASN A 104 -13.20 -8.74 9.07
C ASN A 104 -12.38 -7.43 8.97
N PRO A 105 -11.85 -6.92 10.10
CA PRO A 105 -11.13 -5.66 10.09
C PRO A 105 -9.77 -5.74 9.39
N LEU A 106 -9.10 -6.90 9.33
CA LEU A 106 -7.91 -7.07 8.50
C LEU A 106 -8.22 -6.85 7.02
N THR A 107 -9.29 -7.48 6.55
CA THR A 107 -9.63 -7.45 5.13
C THR A 107 -10.05 -6.05 4.71
N LEU A 108 -10.94 -5.40 5.46
CA LEU A 108 -11.31 -4.01 5.23
C LEU A 108 -10.13 -3.04 5.44
N GLY A 109 -9.34 -3.27 6.48
CA GLY A 109 -8.18 -2.44 6.79
C GLY A 109 -7.12 -2.49 5.70
N PHE A 110 -6.83 -3.69 5.17
CA PHE A 110 -5.85 -3.85 4.11
C PHE A 110 -6.37 -3.31 2.78
N TRP A 111 -7.53 -3.77 2.32
CA TRP A 111 -8.03 -3.42 0.98
C TRP A 111 -8.57 -2.00 0.90
N THR A 112 -9.38 -1.59 1.85
CA THR A 112 -10.06 -0.29 1.79
C THR A 112 -9.18 0.82 2.37
N VAL A 113 -8.62 0.61 3.56
CA VAL A 113 -7.88 1.69 4.25
C VAL A 113 -6.45 1.80 3.73
N PHE A 114 -5.70 0.70 3.70
CA PHE A 114 -4.30 0.72 3.30
C PHE A 114 -4.11 0.77 1.78
N TRP A 115 -4.82 -0.06 1.03
CA TRP A 115 -4.59 -0.15 -0.42
C TRP A 115 -5.30 0.96 -1.21
N MET A 116 -6.56 1.26 -0.91
CA MET A 116 -7.29 2.35 -1.58
C MET A 116 -7.02 3.71 -0.92
N ALA A 117 -7.46 3.91 0.31
CA ALA A 117 -7.50 5.25 0.91
C ALA A 117 -6.10 5.84 1.17
N LEU A 118 -5.17 5.05 1.69
CA LEU A 118 -3.82 5.52 2.00
C LEU A 118 -3.00 5.78 0.73
N VAL A 119 -3.12 4.97 -0.32
CA VAL A 119 -2.42 5.24 -1.61
C VAL A 119 -2.94 6.53 -2.24
N MET A 120 -4.26 6.74 -2.25
CA MET A 120 -4.86 8.00 -2.71
C MET A 120 -4.43 9.18 -1.83
N GLY A 121 -4.44 8.98 -0.50
CA GLY A 121 -4.01 9.99 0.47
C GLY A 121 -2.54 10.35 0.34
N GLU A 122 -1.66 9.39 0.02
CA GLU A 122 -0.24 9.65 -0.24
C GLU A 122 -0.06 10.51 -1.49
N GLY A 123 -0.84 10.25 -2.55
CA GLY A 123 -0.82 11.08 -3.77
C GLY A 123 -1.34 12.51 -3.57
N LEU A 124 -2.25 12.72 -2.61
CA LEU A 124 -2.83 14.04 -2.32
C LEU A 124 -2.01 14.85 -1.30
N PHE A 125 -1.58 14.21 -0.20
CA PHE A 125 -0.99 14.89 0.95
C PHE A 125 0.53 14.74 1.06
N PHE A 126 1.12 13.78 0.33
CA PHE A 126 2.55 13.46 0.32
C PHE A 126 3.17 13.13 1.71
N GLY A 127 3.77 11.95 1.87
CA GLY A 127 4.47 11.56 3.09
C GLY A 127 3.58 11.18 4.26
N VAL A 128 2.35 10.73 3.99
CA VAL A 128 1.43 10.10 4.96
C VAL A 128 2.05 8.80 5.46
N TRP A 129 2.59 7.99 4.56
CA TRP A 129 3.24 6.72 4.90
C TRP A 129 4.40 6.90 5.89
N ARG A 130 5.12 8.02 5.81
CA ARG A 130 6.23 8.33 6.72
C ARG A 130 5.79 8.36 8.20
N TRP A 131 4.53 8.66 8.48
CA TRP A 131 3.96 8.65 9.83
C TRP A 131 3.37 7.30 10.21
N LEU A 132 2.66 6.64 9.30
CA LEU A 132 1.94 5.39 9.59
C LEU A 132 2.78 4.12 9.44
N ASN A 133 4.02 4.21 8.95
CA ASN A 133 4.85 3.03 8.71
C ASN A 133 5.18 2.26 10.03
N PRO A 134 4.66 1.03 10.21
CA PRO A 134 4.89 0.23 11.42
C PRO A 134 6.33 -0.30 11.53
N TRP A 135 7.00 -0.47 10.39
CA TRP A 135 8.35 -1.06 10.32
C TRP A 135 9.43 -0.15 10.87
N VAL A 136 9.18 1.16 10.98
CA VAL A 136 10.12 2.10 11.61
C VAL A 136 10.32 1.73 13.08
N PHE A 137 9.24 1.43 13.80
CA PHE A 137 9.34 0.98 15.18
C PHE A 137 9.98 -0.41 15.26
N ALA A 138 9.56 -1.34 14.39
CA ALA A 138 10.14 -2.70 14.33
C ALA A 138 11.66 -2.68 14.14
N TYR A 139 12.17 -1.82 13.24
CA TYR A 139 13.60 -1.65 12.99
C TYR A 139 14.34 -1.07 14.19
N HIS A 140 13.77 -0.07 14.86
CA HIS A 140 14.39 0.49 16.07
C HIS A 140 14.40 -0.52 17.22
N LEU A 141 13.31 -1.28 17.39
CA LEU A 141 13.19 -2.33 18.39
C LEU A 141 14.17 -3.47 18.10
N SER A 142 14.26 -3.93 16.85
CA SER A 142 15.20 -5.00 16.46
C SER A 142 16.64 -4.56 16.64
N ARG A 143 17.00 -3.31 16.31
CA ARG A 143 18.35 -2.79 16.60
C ARG A 143 18.65 -2.64 18.08
N GLN A 144 17.66 -2.35 18.91
CA GLN A 144 17.87 -2.30 20.37
C GLN A 144 18.10 -3.71 20.94
N LEU A 145 17.33 -4.69 20.50
CA LEU A 145 17.45 -6.08 20.97
C LEU A 145 18.71 -6.76 20.41
N ILE A 146 18.94 -6.66 19.10
CA ILE A 146 20.03 -7.34 18.38
C ILE A 146 21.33 -6.55 18.47
N GLY A 147 21.28 -5.21 18.50
CA GLY A 147 22.48 -4.37 18.65
C GLY A 147 23.17 -4.53 20.01
N GLN A 148 22.46 -5.02 21.03
CA GLN A 148 23.05 -5.45 22.30
C GLN A 148 23.78 -6.79 22.18
N LEU A 149 23.35 -7.68 21.28
CA LEU A 149 23.95 -8.99 21.03
C LEU A 149 25.10 -8.94 20.01
N ILE A 150 25.10 -7.95 19.11
CA ILE A 150 26.04 -7.84 17.99
C ILE A 150 26.84 -6.53 18.13
N VAL A 151 27.61 -6.42 19.20
CA VAL A 151 28.65 -5.38 19.29
C VAL A 151 29.79 -5.78 18.35
N GLY A 152 29.83 -5.22 17.13
CA GLY A 152 31.02 -5.27 16.28
C GLY A 152 30.93 -5.96 14.91
N ARG A 153 29.81 -6.58 14.51
CA ARG A 153 29.68 -7.05 13.11
C ARG A 153 29.22 -5.91 12.21
N GLN A 154 30.07 -5.54 11.26
CA GLN A 154 29.65 -4.73 10.11
C GLN A 154 28.54 -5.49 9.38
N VAL A 155 27.43 -4.82 9.12
CA VAL A 155 26.34 -5.36 8.30
C VAL A 155 26.95 -5.65 6.94
N LEU A 156 26.93 -6.93 6.52
CA LEU A 156 27.57 -7.36 5.28
C LEU A 156 26.99 -6.50 4.13
N PRO A 157 27.83 -5.81 3.34
CA PRO A 157 27.33 -4.94 2.28
C PRO A 157 26.57 -5.79 1.26
N TRP A 158 25.28 -5.52 1.11
CA TRP A 158 24.44 -6.22 0.14
C TRP A 158 24.90 -5.85 -1.28
N PRO A 159 25.09 -6.82 -2.19
CA PRO A 159 25.52 -6.52 -3.55
C PRO A 159 24.53 -5.59 -4.24
N GLN A 160 25.01 -4.48 -4.81
CA GLN A 160 24.15 -3.44 -5.42
C GLN A 160 23.23 -3.98 -6.53
N ARG A 161 23.70 -4.97 -7.31
CA ARG A 161 22.88 -5.63 -8.34
C ARG A 161 21.70 -6.41 -7.77
N LEU A 162 21.79 -6.86 -6.53
CA LEU A 162 20.79 -7.63 -5.79
C LEU A 162 19.95 -6.78 -4.83
N ALA A 163 20.21 -5.48 -4.74
CA ALA A 163 19.49 -4.59 -3.82
C ALA A 163 18.02 -4.41 -4.21
N TYR A 164 17.70 -4.44 -5.51
CA TYR A 164 16.34 -4.19 -6.01
C TYR A 164 15.48 -5.45 -6.12
N TRP A 165 16.11 -6.63 -6.28
CA TRP A 165 15.42 -7.89 -6.53
C TRP A 165 14.43 -8.31 -5.44
N PRO A 166 14.70 -8.13 -4.12
CA PRO A 166 13.70 -8.42 -3.09
C PRO A 166 12.42 -7.62 -3.30
N GLY A 167 12.51 -6.34 -3.65
CA GLY A 167 11.34 -5.51 -3.93
C GLY A 167 10.57 -5.98 -5.16
N VAL A 168 11.27 -6.39 -6.22
CA VAL A 168 10.65 -6.94 -7.44
C VAL A 168 9.91 -8.24 -7.13
N LEU A 169 10.54 -9.16 -6.39
CA LEU A 169 9.94 -10.44 -6.02
C LEU A 169 8.72 -10.26 -5.11
N LEU A 170 8.81 -9.35 -4.13
CA LEU A 170 7.70 -9.04 -3.23
C LEU A 170 6.52 -8.41 -3.97
N LEU A 171 6.78 -7.45 -4.87
CA LEU A 171 5.74 -6.83 -5.69
C LEU A 171 5.10 -7.85 -6.63
N PHE A 172 5.91 -8.69 -7.27
CA PHE A 172 5.42 -9.76 -8.14
C PHE A 172 4.58 -10.78 -7.36
N GLY A 173 5.04 -11.20 -6.18
CA GLY A 173 4.30 -12.10 -5.30
C GLY A 173 2.97 -11.51 -4.85
N PHE A 174 2.96 -10.22 -4.50
CA PHE A 174 1.73 -9.51 -4.17
C PHE A 174 0.78 -9.44 -5.37
N ALA A 175 1.25 -9.06 -6.56
CA ALA A 175 0.43 -9.02 -7.77
C ALA A 175 -0.11 -10.40 -8.17
N ALA A 176 0.69 -11.45 -8.03
CA ALA A 176 0.26 -12.82 -8.27
C ALA A 176 -0.83 -13.23 -7.28
N PHE A 177 -0.68 -12.88 -5.99
CA PHE A 177 -1.71 -13.13 -5.00
C PHE A 177 -3.00 -12.36 -5.32
N THR A 178 -2.94 -11.10 -5.69
CA THR A 178 -4.17 -10.31 -5.95
C THR A 178 -4.91 -10.74 -7.22
N LEU A 179 -4.20 -11.26 -8.23
CA LEU A 179 -4.78 -11.58 -9.54
C LEU A 179 -5.05 -13.07 -9.76
N ALA A 180 -4.20 -13.96 -9.25
CA ALA A 180 -4.28 -15.40 -9.54
C ALA A 180 -4.88 -16.21 -8.38
N ASP A 181 -4.90 -15.67 -7.16
CA ASP A 181 -5.49 -16.37 -6.03
C ASP A 181 -7.02 -16.37 -6.12
N PRO A 182 -7.70 -17.51 -5.86
CA PRO A 182 -9.15 -17.61 -5.96
C PRO A 182 -9.92 -16.89 -4.83
N ALA A 183 -9.27 -16.58 -3.71
CA ALA A 183 -9.90 -15.95 -2.55
C ALA A 183 -8.93 -14.97 -1.86
N PRO A 184 -8.53 -13.87 -2.53
CA PRO A 184 -7.59 -12.90 -1.98
C PRO A 184 -8.19 -12.08 -0.83
N THR A 185 -9.51 -12.13 -0.68
CA THR A 185 -10.27 -11.48 0.39
C THR A 185 -10.52 -12.37 1.60
N ASP A 186 -10.11 -13.65 1.57
CA ASP A 186 -10.17 -14.52 2.75
C ASP A 186 -9.24 -13.96 3.86
N PRO A 187 -9.78 -13.57 5.02
CA PRO A 187 -8.99 -12.93 6.07
C PRO A 187 -7.83 -13.77 6.57
N SER A 188 -8.01 -15.09 6.67
CA SER A 188 -7.01 -15.99 7.27
C SER A 188 -5.79 -16.19 6.37
N ARG A 189 -6.04 -16.33 5.06
CA ARG A 189 -5.01 -16.44 4.02
C ARG A 189 -4.30 -15.09 3.83
N LEU A 190 -5.06 -14.00 3.80
CA LEU A 190 -4.51 -12.65 3.75
C LEU A 190 -3.58 -12.35 4.94
N ALA A 191 -3.99 -12.71 6.17
CA ALA A 191 -3.17 -12.54 7.36
C ALA A 191 -1.83 -13.29 7.25
N SER A 192 -1.90 -14.54 6.80
CA SER A 192 -0.72 -15.39 6.65
C SER A 192 0.26 -14.85 5.61
N ILE A 193 -0.26 -14.32 4.50
CA ILE A 193 0.57 -13.72 3.44
C ILE A 193 1.19 -12.41 3.92
N ILE A 194 0.42 -11.53 4.55
CA ILE A 194 0.93 -10.26 5.10
C ILE A 194 2.00 -10.51 6.18
N PHE A 195 1.84 -11.58 6.99
CA PHE A 195 2.83 -11.94 8.00
C PHE A 195 4.14 -12.49 7.41
N CYS A 196 4.06 -13.23 6.30
CA CYS A 196 5.23 -13.76 5.59
C CYS A 196 5.96 -12.71 4.74
N TYR A 197 5.26 -11.64 4.36
CA TYR A 197 5.79 -10.51 3.57
C TYR A 197 6.76 -9.65 4.38
#